data_AF-A0A7W2Q118-F1
#
_entry.id   AF-A0A7W2Q118-F1
#
_cell.length_a   1.000
_cell.length_b   1.000
_cell.length_c   1.000
_cell.angle_alpha   90.00
_cell.angle_beta   90.00
_cell.angle_gamma   90.00
#
_symmetry.space_group_name_H-M   'P 1'
#
loop_
_entity.id
_entity.type
_entity.pdbx_description
1 polymer ?
#
loop_
_entity_poly.entity_id
_entity_poly.type
_entity_poly.pdbx_seq_one_letter_code
_entity_poly.pdbx_strand_id
1 'polypeptide(L)'
;LEGLEVPIVLTVTSGEADSGAKTWTVDSRLDLRLPRRGPAALASAPPEMRIGLHDQTLQAFLDGVPPKEARRLKTTGAIPETAVWQLGDDLYVRTRAEIRDEFEATLSSADGMHLWKLPVTPYISFSVMGRTEALSVALE
;
A
#
# COMPACT_ATOMS: atom_id res chain seq x y z
N LEU A 1 -11.74 -22.34 5.82
CA LEU A 1 -11.90 -20.94 6.28
C LEU A 1 -11.56 -20.05 5.09
N GLU A 2 -12.52 -19.86 4.19
CA GLU A 2 -12.48 -18.84 3.12
C GLU A 2 -13.61 -17.85 3.45
N GLY A 3 -13.37 -16.54 3.37
CA GLY A 3 -14.40 -15.52 3.61
C GLY A 3 -14.58 -15.05 5.07
N LEU A 4 -13.60 -15.24 5.96
CA LEU A 4 -13.61 -14.66 7.31
C LEU A 4 -12.64 -13.47 7.40
N GLU A 5 -12.94 -12.52 8.29
CA GLU A 5 -12.11 -11.34 8.54
C GLU A 5 -10.67 -11.74 8.87
N VAL A 6 -9.67 -11.05 8.29
CA VAL A 6 -8.26 -11.20 8.66
C VAL A 6 -8.11 -10.73 10.11
N PRO A 7 -7.88 -11.63 11.08
CA PRO A 7 -7.82 -11.22 12.47
C PRO A 7 -6.52 -10.47 12.72
N ILE A 8 -6.61 -9.27 13.29
CA ILE A 8 -5.45 -8.61 13.88
C ILE A 8 -5.46 -8.93 15.37
N VAL A 9 -4.54 -9.79 15.80
CA VAL A 9 -4.40 -10.18 17.20
C VAL A 9 -3.36 -9.28 17.85
N LEU A 10 -3.76 -8.54 18.89
CA LEU A 10 -2.86 -7.76 19.74
C LEU A 10 -2.86 -8.33 21.14
N THR A 11 -1.68 -8.72 21.64
CA THR A 11 -1.49 -9.16 23.02
C THR A 11 -0.61 -8.15 23.73
N VAL A 12 -1.15 -7.52 24.78
CA VAL A 12 -0.40 -6.63 25.67
C VAL A 12 -0.26 -7.34 27.01
N THR A 13 0.97 -7.64 27.40
CA THR A 13 1.29 -8.27 28.70
C THR A 13 2.22 -7.35 29.46
N SER A 14 1.79 -6.92 30.65
CA SER A 14 2.64 -6.21 31.61
C SER A 14 2.97 -7.11 32.79
N GLY A 15 4.25 -7.28 33.10
CA GLY A 15 4.72 -7.97 34.29
C GLY A 15 6.23 -7.77 34.45
N GLU A 16 6.65 -7.35 35.65
CA GLU A 16 8.06 -7.41 36.06
C GLU A 16 8.39 -8.86 36.41
N ALA A 17 9.41 -9.45 35.79
CA ALA A 17 9.68 -10.89 35.90
C ALA A 17 10.23 -11.33 37.27
N ASP A 18 10.64 -10.39 38.13
CA ASP A 18 11.40 -10.70 39.35
C ASP A 18 10.94 -9.88 40.57
N SER A 19 9.63 -9.81 40.80
CA SER A 19 9.09 -9.28 42.05
C SER A 19 8.33 -10.36 42.82
N GLY A 20 8.75 -10.64 44.05
CA GLY A 20 8.01 -11.51 44.99
C GLY A 20 6.68 -10.92 45.48
N ALA A 21 6.23 -9.80 44.89
CA ALA A 21 5.01 -9.10 45.24
C ALA A 21 3.80 -9.77 44.57
N LYS A 22 2.78 -10.13 45.37
CA LYS A 22 1.55 -10.78 44.88
C LYS A 22 0.56 -9.84 44.20
N THR A 23 0.81 -8.53 44.25
CA THR A 23 -0.05 -7.52 43.63
C THR A 23 0.83 -6.37 43.16
N TRP A 24 0.66 -5.95 41.91
CA TRP A 24 1.29 -4.76 41.36
C TRP A 24 0.28 -4.01 40.49
N THR A 25 0.42 -2.69 40.43
CA THR A 25 -0.44 -1.80 39.65
C THR A 25 0.32 -1.39 38.41
N VAL A 26 -0.26 -1.58 37.22
CA VAL A 26 0.32 -1.12 35.96
C VAL A 26 -0.69 -0.23 35.25
N ASP A 27 -0.23 0.96 34.86
CA ASP A 27 -0.95 1.83 33.93
C ASP A 27 -0.39 1.62 32.53
N SER A 28 -1.24 1.26 31.57
CA SER A 28 -0.86 1.04 30.17
C SER A 28 -1.80 1.78 29.24
N ARG A 29 -1.26 2.37 28.17
CA ARG A 29 -2.03 3.05 27.13
C ARG A 29 -1.53 2.62 25.75
N LEU A 30 -2.45 2.17 24.91
CA LEU A 30 -2.21 1.80 23.52
C LEU A 30 -3.12 2.66 22.62
N ASP A 31 -2.52 3.53 21.83
CA ASP A 31 -3.22 4.27 20.78
C ASP A 31 -2.82 3.69 19.41
N LEU A 32 -3.74 3.00 18.73
CA LEU A 32 -3.52 2.36 17.42
C LEU A 32 -4.41 3.01 16.36
N ARG A 33 -3.83 3.33 15.20
CA ARG A 33 -4.57 3.74 14.00
C ARG A 33 -4.25 2.82 12.84
N LEU A 34 -5.27 2.21 12.26
CA LEU A 34 -5.16 1.33 11.08
C LEU A 34 -5.79 2.03 9.87
N PRO A 35 -5.02 2.77 9.05
CA PRO A 35 -5.56 3.51 7.91
C PRO A 35 -5.72 2.59 6.68
N ARG A 36 -6.25 1.37 6.86
CA ARG A 36 -6.44 0.40 5.77
C ARG A 36 -7.89 -0.02 5.65
N ARG A 37 -8.27 -0.45 4.45
CA ARG A 37 -9.58 -1.04 4.17
C ARG A 37 -9.70 -2.39 4.88
N GLY A 38 -10.83 -2.60 5.55
CA GLY A 38 -11.15 -3.88 6.16
C GLY A 38 -11.43 -4.96 5.11
N PRO A 39 -11.42 -6.24 5.51
CA PRO A 39 -11.57 -7.39 4.60
C PRO A 39 -12.91 -7.46 3.84
N ALA A 40 -13.94 -6.75 4.31
CA ALA A 40 -15.24 -6.61 3.63
C ALA A 40 -15.56 -5.15 3.23
N ALA A 41 -14.54 -4.29 3.13
CA ALA A 41 -14.75 -2.91 2.73
C ALA A 41 -15.38 -2.86 1.33
N LEU A 42 -16.57 -2.30 1.24
CA LEU A 42 -17.21 -1.98 -0.04
C LEU A 42 -16.31 -1.00 -0.81
N ALA A 43 -16.34 -1.09 -2.14
CA ALA A 43 -15.70 -0.08 -2.98
C ALA A 43 -16.21 1.29 -2.55
N SER A 44 -15.29 2.23 -2.30
CA SER A 44 -15.68 3.58 -1.88
C SER A 44 -16.59 4.18 -2.95
N ALA A 45 -17.63 4.90 -2.52
CA ALA A 45 -18.37 5.73 -3.46
C ALA A 45 -17.38 6.64 -4.20
N PRO A 46 -17.50 6.78 -5.54
CA PRO A 46 -16.66 7.71 -6.27
C PRO A 46 -16.79 9.08 -5.59
N PRO A 47 -15.68 9.78 -5.30
CA PRO A 47 -15.78 11.12 -4.73
C PRO A 47 -16.67 12.00 -5.63
N GLU A 48 -17.49 12.87 -5.03
CA GLU A 48 -18.26 13.83 -5.82
C GLU A 48 -17.29 14.73 -6.59
N MET A 49 -17.39 14.66 -7.91
CA MET A 49 -16.50 15.31 -8.87
C MET A 49 -16.38 16.80 -8.60
N ARG A 50 -15.13 17.24 -8.43
CA ARG A 50 -14.68 18.54 -8.91
C ARG A 50 -13.45 18.28 -9.78
N ILE A 51 -13.56 18.70 -11.04
CA ILE A 51 -12.48 18.84 -12.04
C ILE A 51 -11.84 17.53 -12.56
N GLY A 52 -12.40 17.00 -13.66
CA GLY A 52 -11.65 16.42 -14.80
C GLY A 52 -10.83 15.14 -14.66
N LEU A 53 -10.82 14.43 -13.52
CA LEU A 53 -9.82 13.38 -13.27
C LEU A 53 -10.41 12.14 -12.53
N HIS A 54 -11.42 11.48 -13.10
CA HIS A 54 -11.93 10.20 -12.58
C HIS A 54 -11.68 9.08 -13.59
N ASP A 55 -10.46 8.54 -13.55
CA ASP A 55 -10.15 7.28 -14.21
C ASP A 55 -10.43 6.12 -13.25
N GLN A 56 -11.52 5.39 -13.52
CA GLN A 56 -11.93 4.22 -12.73
C GLN A 56 -10.85 3.13 -12.71
N THR A 57 -10.04 3.05 -13.77
CA THR A 57 -8.92 2.11 -13.88
C THR A 57 -7.84 2.47 -12.88
N LEU A 58 -7.40 3.74 -12.86
CA LEU A 58 -6.43 4.22 -11.86
C LEU A 58 -6.96 4.05 -10.44
N GLN A 59 -8.24 4.34 -10.19
CA GLN A 59 -8.82 4.11 -8.86
C GLN A 59 -8.77 2.62 -8.46
N ALA A 60 -9.10 1.71 -9.38
CA ALA A 60 -9.06 0.27 -9.12
C ALA A 60 -7.66 -0.23 -8.78
N PHE A 61 -6.63 0.25 -9.49
CA PHE A 61 -5.23 -0.04 -9.16
C PHE A 61 -4.82 0.53 -7.80
N LEU A 62 -5.17 1.79 -7.49
CA LEU A 62 -4.86 2.43 -6.20
C LEU A 62 -5.52 1.69 -5.02
N ASP A 63 -6.72 1.18 -5.25
CA ASP A 63 -7.50 0.39 -4.31
C ASP A 63 -6.95 -1.04 -4.11
N GLY A 64 -6.02 -1.47 -4.96
CA GLY A 64 -5.45 -2.81 -4.93
C GLY A 64 -6.33 -3.90 -5.56
N VAL A 65 -7.35 -3.49 -6.33
CA VAL A 65 -8.28 -4.37 -7.07
C VAL A 65 -8.13 -4.13 -8.58
N PRO A 66 -6.96 -4.42 -9.16
CA PRO A 66 -6.70 -4.14 -10.58
C PRO A 66 -7.67 -4.91 -11.49
N PRO A 67 -7.92 -4.42 -12.72
CA PRO A 67 -8.69 -5.16 -13.73
C PRO A 67 -8.13 -6.56 -13.99
N LYS A 68 -8.98 -7.48 -14.45
CA LYS A 68 -8.60 -8.90 -14.63
C LYS A 68 -7.53 -9.10 -15.70
N GLU A 69 -7.44 -8.17 -16.63
CA GLU A 69 -6.50 -8.14 -17.74
C GLU A 69 -5.09 -7.72 -17.27
N ALA A 70 -4.98 -7.11 -16.09
CA ALA A 70 -3.71 -6.63 -15.56
C ALA A 70 -2.89 -7.79 -14.98
N ARG A 71 -1.63 -7.89 -15.41
CA ARG A 71 -0.68 -8.90 -14.92
C ARG A 71 0.13 -8.31 -13.78
N ARG A 72 0.15 -8.98 -12.62
CA ARG A 72 1.05 -8.61 -11.53
C ARG A 72 2.48 -9.03 -11.86
N LEU A 73 3.42 -8.09 -11.79
CA LEU A 73 4.83 -8.35 -12.08
C LEU A 73 5.61 -8.65 -10.80
N LYS A 74 6.66 -9.47 -10.93
CA LYS A 74 7.63 -9.68 -9.85
C LYS A 74 8.58 -8.50 -9.80
N THR A 75 8.88 -8.05 -8.60
CA THR A 75 9.76 -6.91 -8.37
C THR A 75 10.86 -7.25 -7.38
N THR A 76 12.06 -6.79 -7.64
CA THR A 76 13.23 -6.97 -6.78
C THR A 76 13.77 -5.60 -6.36
N GLY A 77 13.83 -5.34 -5.06
CA GLY A 77 14.26 -4.06 -4.51
C GLY A 77 13.62 -3.80 -3.14
N ALA A 78 14.19 -2.90 -2.36
CA ALA A 78 13.76 -2.61 -0.99
C ALA A 78 12.79 -1.41 -0.93
N ILE A 79 11.76 -1.40 -1.78
CA ILE A 79 10.76 -0.32 -1.77
C ILE A 79 9.54 -0.76 -0.95
N PRO A 80 9.22 -0.06 0.15
CA PRO A 80 8.15 -0.48 1.06
C PRO A 80 6.78 -0.44 0.37
N GLU A 81 5.94 -1.41 0.70
CA GLU A 81 4.53 -1.48 0.29
C GLU A 81 4.29 -1.26 -1.21
N THR A 82 5.18 -1.79 -2.05
CA THR A 82 5.13 -1.62 -3.50
C THR A 82 4.52 -2.82 -4.21
N ALA A 83 3.61 -2.56 -5.14
CA ALA A 83 3.09 -3.54 -6.08
C ALA A 83 3.06 -2.94 -7.48
N VAL A 84 3.46 -3.76 -8.46
CA VAL A 84 3.54 -3.35 -9.86
C VAL A 84 2.70 -4.30 -10.70
N TRP A 85 1.90 -3.71 -11.59
CA TRP A 85 1.14 -4.42 -12.59
C TRP A 85 1.44 -3.87 -13.97
N GLN A 86 1.25 -4.71 -14.98
CA GLN A 86 1.25 -4.32 -16.38
C GLN A 86 -0.14 -4.51 -16.97
N LEU A 87 -0.61 -3.52 -17.73
CA LEU A 87 -1.83 -3.60 -18.51
C LEU A 87 -1.55 -2.94 -19.87
N GLY A 88 -1.49 -3.75 -20.93
CA GLY A 88 -1.01 -3.30 -22.23
C GLY A 88 0.46 -2.89 -22.18
N ASP A 89 0.76 -1.70 -22.67
CA ASP A 89 2.11 -1.12 -22.73
C ASP A 89 2.43 -0.20 -21.53
N ASP A 90 1.57 -0.24 -20.52
CA ASP A 90 1.66 0.60 -19.33
C ASP A 90 1.94 -0.23 -18.06
N LEU A 91 2.79 0.34 -17.20
CA LEU A 91 3.00 -0.10 -15.83
C LEU A 91 2.18 0.77 -14.86
N TYR A 92 1.60 0.08 -13.89
CA TYR A 92 0.83 0.65 -12.79
C TYR A 92 1.56 0.31 -11.50
N VAL A 93 2.15 1.31 -10.87
CA VAL A 93 3.00 1.16 -9.67
C VAL A 93 2.28 1.76 -8.49
N ARG A 94 1.82 0.91 -7.57
CA ARG A 94 1.24 1.33 -6.30
C ARG A 94 2.29 1.27 -5.20
N THR A 95 2.67 2.42 -4.65
CA THR A 95 3.72 2.51 -3.61
C THR A 95 3.52 3.71 -2.68
N ARG A 96 4.07 3.63 -1.46
CA ARG A 96 4.15 4.77 -0.53
C ARG A 96 5.39 5.62 -0.77
N ALA A 97 6.32 5.14 -1.60
CA ALA A 97 7.50 5.88 -1.97
C ALA A 97 7.19 6.87 -3.10
N GLU A 98 7.88 8.00 -3.08
CA GLU A 98 7.80 8.99 -4.15
C GLU A 98 8.64 8.56 -5.35
N ILE A 99 8.08 8.65 -6.55
CA ILE A 99 8.79 8.29 -7.78
C ILE A 99 9.77 9.40 -8.20
N ARG A 100 10.90 9.01 -8.79
CA ARG A 100 11.91 9.94 -9.32
C ARG A 100 11.94 9.99 -10.85
N ASP A 101 11.35 8.97 -11.48
CA ASP A 101 11.28 8.87 -12.93
C ASP A 101 10.06 9.64 -13.48
N GLU A 102 10.04 9.83 -14.80
CA GLU A 102 8.91 10.40 -15.51
C GLU A 102 7.70 9.46 -15.45
N PHE A 103 6.51 10.03 -15.29
CA PHE A 103 5.25 9.29 -15.25
C PHE A 103 4.21 10.01 -16.12
N GLU A 104 3.24 9.24 -16.63
CA GLU A 104 2.16 9.76 -17.45
C GLU A 104 0.98 10.27 -16.60
N ALA A 105 0.65 9.52 -15.54
CA ALA A 105 -0.45 9.85 -14.65
C ALA A 105 -0.15 9.42 -13.22
N THR A 106 -0.81 10.09 -12.27
CA THR A 106 -0.73 9.75 -10.85
C THR A 106 -2.09 9.88 -10.19
N LEU A 107 -2.33 9.03 -9.20
CA LEU A 107 -3.46 9.15 -8.28
C LEU A 107 -2.98 8.87 -6.86
N SER A 108 -3.40 9.71 -5.92
CA SER A 108 -2.95 9.61 -4.53
C SER A 108 -4.15 9.52 -3.59
N SER A 109 -4.02 8.69 -2.57
CA SER A 109 -4.98 8.58 -1.47
C SER A 109 -4.49 9.39 -0.27
N ALA A 110 -5.42 9.83 0.57
CA ALA A 110 -5.14 10.63 1.76
C ALA A 110 -4.30 9.90 2.82
N ASP A 111 -4.15 8.58 2.71
CA ASP A 111 -3.29 7.77 3.58
C ASP A 111 -1.82 7.77 3.13
N GLY A 112 -1.45 8.46 2.04
CA GLY A 112 -0.09 8.48 1.50
C GLY A 112 0.22 7.28 0.60
N MET A 113 -0.80 6.60 0.07
CA MET A 113 -0.66 5.61 -0.98
C MET A 113 -0.73 6.30 -2.33
N HIS A 114 0.27 6.07 -3.19
CA HIS A 114 0.33 6.63 -4.53
C HIS A 114 0.21 5.52 -5.57
N LEU A 115 -0.40 5.85 -6.70
CA LEU A 115 -0.39 5.07 -7.91
C LEU A 115 0.24 5.92 -9.01
N TRP A 116 1.24 5.35 -9.68
CA TRP A 116 1.91 5.96 -10.82
C TRP A 116 1.65 5.11 -12.07
N LYS A 117 1.29 5.77 -13.17
CA LYS A 117 1.21 5.17 -14.50
C LYS A 117 2.46 5.56 -15.29
N LEU A 118 3.19 4.57 -15.79
CA LEU A 118 4.43 4.75 -16.55
C LEU A 118 4.41 3.90 -17.81
N PRO A 119 5.16 4.26 -18.87
CA PRO A 119 5.47 3.31 -19.92
C PRO A 119 6.25 2.11 -19.35
N VAL A 120 6.22 0.97 -20.04
CA VAL A 120 6.97 -0.23 -19.62
C VAL A 120 8.47 0.02 -19.54
N THR A 121 9.03 -0.15 -18.34
CA THR A 121 10.46 -0.03 -18.04
C THR A 121 10.93 -1.15 -17.11
N PRO A 122 12.18 -1.62 -17.26
CA PRO A 122 12.73 -2.70 -16.42
C PRO A 122 13.21 -2.21 -15.04
N TYR A 123 13.38 -0.89 -14.86
CA TYR A 123 13.83 -0.28 -13.62
C TYR A 123 13.01 0.97 -13.33
N ILE A 124 12.69 1.16 -12.04
CA ILE A 124 11.96 2.33 -11.55
C ILE A 124 12.68 2.89 -10.33
N SER A 125 12.96 4.19 -10.34
CA SER A 125 13.68 4.89 -9.28
C SER A 125 12.71 5.55 -8.30
N PHE A 126 12.93 5.33 -7.01
CA PHE A 126 12.13 5.92 -5.93
C PHE A 126 13.00 6.72 -4.97
N SER A 127 12.38 7.69 -4.30
CA SER A 127 12.94 8.29 -3.09
C SER A 127 12.51 7.50 -1.86
N VAL A 128 13.47 6.90 -1.16
CA VAL A 128 13.25 6.25 0.12
C VAL A 128 14.16 6.92 1.15
N MET A 129 13.58 7.60 2.14
CA MET A 129 14.32 8.30 3.20
C MET A 129 15.41 9.26 2.66
N GLY A 130 15.09 9.97 1.57
CA GLY A 130 16.01 10.93 0.94
C GLY A 130 17.09 10.32 0.05
N ARG A 131 17.13 8.99 -0.10
CA ARG A 131 18.02 8.28 -1.03
C ARG A 131 17.27 7.79 -2.26
N THR A 132 17.97 7.68 -3.37
CA THR A 132 17.44 7.06 -4.59
C THR A 132 17.64 5.57 -4.52
N GLU A 133 16.54 4.82 -4.52
CA GLU A 133 16.53 3.35 -4.51
C GLU A 133 15.87 2.85 -5.78
N ALA A 134 16.48 1.86 -6.44
CA ALA A 134 15.95 1.28 -7.68
C ALA A 134 15.11 0.03 -7.38
N LEU A 135 14.00 -0.09 -8.10
CA LEU A 135 13.17 -1.29 -8.17
C LEU A 135 13.37 -1.94 -9.54
N SER A 136 13.84 -3.18 -9.55
CA SER A 136 13.89 -3.98 -10.77
C SER A 136 12.54 -4.67 -10.98
N VAL A 137 12.02 -4.60 -12.20
CA VAL A 137 10.74 -5.19 -12.61
C VAL A 137 11.03 -6.33 -13.59
N ALA A 138 10.53 -7.53 -13.30
CA ALA A 138 10.63 -8.67 -14.20
C ALA A 138 9.58 -8.54 -15.32
N LEU A 139 10.02 -8.00 -16.46
CA LEU A 139 9.23 -7.95 -17.69
C LEU A 139 9.29 -9.34 -18.35
N GLU A 140 8.14 -9.89 -18.74
CA GLU A 140 8.00 -11.18 -19.44
C GLU A 140 7.48 -10.98 -20.87
#